data_AF-A0A536SGL1-F1
#
_entry.id   AF-A0A536SGL1-F1
#
_cell.length_a   1.000
_cell.length_b   1.000
_cell.length_c   1.000
_cell.angle_alpha   90.00
_cell.angle_beta   90.00
_cell.angle_gamma   90.00
#
_symmetry.space_group_name_H-M   'P 1'
#
loop_
_entity.id
_entity.type
_entity.pdbx_description
1 polymer ?
#
loop_
_entity_poly.entity_id
_entity_poly.type
_entity_poly.pdbx_seq_one_letter_code
_entity_poly.pdbx_strand_id
1 'polypeptide(L)' 'MEALKGVRILDMTHVQAGPTCSQLLAWMGADVIKFEPPQGDATRGQLRDVPNADSLYFT' A
#
# COMPACT_ATOMS: atom_id res chain seq x y z
N MET A 1 3.11 22.77 0.14
CA MET A 1 1.82 22.57 -0.55
C MET A 1 1.85 21.13 -1.05
N GLU A 2 0.91 20.29 -0.63
CA GLU A 2 0.81 18.89 -1.09
C GLU A 2 -0.14 18.84 -2.30
N ALA A 3 0.29 18.20 -3.39
CA ALA A 3 -0.41 18.28 -4.67
C ALA A 3 -1.80 17.62 -4.66
N LEU A 4 -2.02 16.62 -3.79
CA LEU A 4 -3.25 15.84 -3.72
C LEU A 4 -4.00 15.99 -2.39
N LYS A 5 -3.71 17.06 -1.63
CA LYS A 5 -4.39 17.32 -0.37
C LYS A 5 -5.91 17.35 -0.56
N GLY A 6 -6.62 16.52 0.22
CA GLY A 6 -8.09 16.42 0.19
C GLY A 6 -8.65 15.41 -0.81
N VAL A 7 -7.80 14.75 -1.61
CA VAL A 7 -8.22 13.61 -2.43
C VAL A 7 -8.24 12.35 -1.57
N ARG A 8 -9.33 11.56 -1.64
CA ARG A 8 -9.45 10.25 -0.99
C ARG A 8 -9.50 9.13 -2.02
N ILE A 9 -8.71 8.08 -1.81
CA ILE A 9 -8.55 6.95 -2.73
C ILE A 9 -8.84 5.65 -1.98
N LEU A 10 -9.70 4.81 -2.55
CA LEU A 10 -9.84 3.41 -2.13
C LEU A 10 -8.94 2.55 -3.01
N ASP A 11 -7.85 2.04 -2.43
CA ASP A 11 -6.87 1.22 -3.13
C ASP A 11 -7.17 -0.27 -2.95
N MET A 12 -7.63 -0.92 -4.02
CA MET A 12 -7.89 -2.37 -4.07
C MET A 12 -6.78 -3.14 -4.79
N THR A 13 -5.62 -2.51 -4.99
CA THR A 13 -4.50 -3.11 -5.71
C THR A 13 -3.63 -3.98 -4.81
N HIS A 14 -2.85 -4.85 -5.45
CA HIS A 14 -1.99 -5.83 -4.80
C HIS A 14 -0.65 -5.98 -5.51
N VAL A 15 0.30 -6.63 -4.84
CA VAL A 15 1.64 -6.94 -5.36
C VAL A 15 2.48 -5.67 -5.54
N GLN A 16 2.64 -5.13 -6.75
CA GLN A 16 3.64 -4.07 -6.98
C GLN A 16 3.11 -2.88 -7.78
N ALA A 17 2.63 -3.09 -9.01
CA ALA A 17 2.34 -1.98 -9.91
C ALA A 17 1.30 -1.00 -9.33
N GLY A 18 0.23 -1.53 -8.72
CA GLY A 18 -0.80 -0.73 -8.09
C GLY A 18 -0.36 -0.08 -6.76
N PRO A 19 0.17 -0.86 -5.78
CA PRO A 19 0.64 -0.31 -4.52
C PRO A 19 1.71 0.77 -4.69
N THR A 20 2.64 0.62 -5.65
CA THR A 20 3.62 1.69 -5.97
C THR A 20 2.93 2.96 -6.44
N CYS A 21 1.89 2.85 -7.28
CA CYS A 21 1.14 4.01 -7.75
C CYS A 21 0.42 4.71 -6.59
N SER A 22 -0.32 3.97 -5.78
CA SER A 22 -1.08 4.52 -4.66
C SER A 22 -0.17 5.08 -3.55
N GLN A 23 0.98 4.46 -3.30
CA GLN A 23 2.01 4.97 -2.39
C GLN A 23 2.54 6.34 -2.82
N LEU A 24 2.83 6.52 -4.11
CA LEU A 24 3.25 7.83 -4.64
C LEU A 24 2.15 8.88 -4.48
N LEU A 25 0.88 8.51 -4.72
CA LEU A 25 -0.26 9.41 -4.50
C LEU A 25 -0.41 9.79 -3.01
N ALA A 26 -0.18 8.84 -2.09
CA ALA A 26 -0.17 9.11 -0.65
C ALA A 26 0.95 10.09 -0.28
N TRP A 27 2.17 9.90 -0.81
CA TRP A 27 3.28 10.85 -0.61
C TRP A 27 3.02 12.25 -1.18
N MET A 28 2.16 12.35 -2.20
CA MET A 28 1.68 13.62 -2.75
C MET A 28 0.52 14.24 -1.96
N GLY A 29 0.06 13.61 -0.87
CA GLY A 29 -0.93 14.15 0.08
C GLY A 29 -2.34 13.58 -0.03
N ALA A 30 -2.54 12.49 -0.79
CA ALA A 30 -3.84 11.81 -0.84
C ALA A 30 -4.09 10.96 0.43
N ASP A 31 -5.35 10.89 0.85
CA ASP A 31 -5.85 9.95 1.87
C ASP A 31 -6.13 8.58 1.21
N VAL A 32 -5.14 7.68 1.26
CA VAL A 32 -5.21 6.37 0.60
C VAL A 32 -5.61 5.29 1.62
N ILE A 33 -6.76 4.66 1.38
CA ILE A 33 -7.28 3.55 2.18
C ILE A 33 -7.05 2.27 1.40
N LYS A 34 -6.12 1.42 1.85
CA LYS A 34 -5.87 0.11 1.26
C LYS A 34 -6.96 -0.87 1.71
N PHE A 35 -7.68 -1.45 0.74
CA PHE A 35 -8.74 -2.43 0.97
C PHE A 35 -8.23 -3.83 0.62
N GLU A 36 -7.96 -4.61 1.66
CA GLU A 36 -7.35 -5.92 1.56
C GLU A 36 -8.38 -7.02 1.89
N PRO A 37 -8.21 -8.25 1.36
CA PRO A 37 -8.95 -9.41 1.85
C PRO A 37 -8.60 -9.67 3.33
N PRO A 38 -9.39 -10.47 4.07
CA PRO A 38 -9.10 -10.77 5.48
C PRO A 38 -7.72 -11.37 5.75
N GLN A 39 -7.11 -12.01 4.74
CA GLN A 39 -5.75 -12.58 4.82
C GLN A 39 -4.64 -11.55 4.56
N GLY A 40 -4.97 -10.34 4.08
CA GLY A 40 -4.03 -9.31 3.67
C GLY A 40 -3.49 -9.48 2.24
N ASP A 41 -2.74 -8.48 1.79
CA ASP A 41 -1.95 -8.51 0.55
C ASP A 41 -0.88 -9.61 0.63
N ALA A 42 -0.64 -10.31 -0.49
CA ALA A 42 0.31 -11.40 -0.56
C ALA A 42 1.75 -10.95 -0.20
N THR A 43 2.09 -9.70 -0.49
CA THR A 43 3.43 -9.16 -0.22
C THR A 43 3.74 -9.04 1.27
N ARG A 44 2.74 -9.06 2.17
CA ARG A 44 2.96 -9.16 3.63
C ARG A 44 3.77 -10.39 4.03
N GLY A 45 3.65 -11.49 3.29
CA GLY A 45 4.31 -12.77 3.60
C GLY A 45 5.42 -13.19 2.63
N GLN A 46 5.46 -12.62 1.43
CA GLN A 46 6.48 -12.97 0.44
C GLN A 46 7.86 -12.46 0.86
N LEU A 47 8.90 -13.29 0.72
CA LEU A 47 10.30 -12.90 0.97
C LEU A 47 10.56 -12.33 2.39
N ARG A 48 9.75 -12.74 3.37
CA ARG A 48 9.87 -12.30 4.77
C ARG A 48 11.22 -12.70 5.37
N ASP A 49 11.89 -11.72 5.98
CA ASP A 49 13.18 -11.84 6.66
C ASP A 49 13.03 -11.92 8.19
N VAL A 50 12.01 -11.27 8.77
CA VAL A 50 11.73 -11.28 10.21
C VAL A 50 10.44 -12.07 10.52
N PRO A 51 10.46 -13.07 11.43
CA PRO A 51 9.27 -13.82 11.81
C PRO A 51 8.15 -12.91 12.35
N ASN A 52 6.92 -13.15 11.90
CA ASN A 52 5.70 -12.43 12.30
C ASN A 52 5.68 -10.92 11.99
N ALA A 53 6.61 -10.40 11.17
CA ALA A 53 6.56 -9.05 10.62
C ALA A 53 6.04 -9.06 9.17
N ASP A 54 5.50 -7.95 8.70
CA ASP A 54 5.30 -7.75 7.26
C ASP A 54 6.66 -7.74 6.55
N SER A 55 6.71 -8.28 5.34
CA SER A 55 7.95 -8.30 4.57
C SER A 55 8.33 -6.89 4.08
N LEU A 56 9.62 -6.72 3.73
CA LEU A 56 10.10 -5.51 3.06
C LEU A 56 9.50 -5.27 1.66
N TYR A 57 8.80 -6.26 1.09
CA TYR A 57 8.11 -6.10 -0.19
C TYR A 57 6.74 -5.41 -0.03
N PHE A 58 6.16 -5.41 1.18
CA PHE A 58 4.89 -4.73 1.42
C PHE A 58 5.09 -3.20 1.44
N THR A 59 4.24 -2.48 0.69
CA THR A 59 4.27 -1.01 0.54
C THR A 59 2.93 -0.38 0.87
#